data_AF-A0A482D4W9-F1
#
_entry.id   AF-A0A482D4W9-F1
#
_cell.length_a   1.000
_cell.length_b   1.000
_cell.length_c   1.000
_cell.angle_alpha   90.00
_cell.angle_beta   90.00
_cell.angle_gamma   90.00
#
_symmetry.space_group_name_H-M   'P 1'
#
loop_
_entity.id
_entity.type
_entity.pdbx_description
1 polymer ?
#
loop_
_entity_poly.entity_id
_entity_poly.type
_entity_poly.pdbx_seq_one_letter_code
_entity_poly.pdbx_strand_id
1 'polypeptide(L)'
;MGEACSLCGRDSFKLVNAIVGKEVKRICDVCASVDDEIIVISKPTEQQLREAEKSFTVYERLRRMAGLKIHEDELQSRDASRRREAQVNLTKLAAIKDDEGFMNRQEERRQLNLADDFNEQIQNARNLKGLTQKQLADALVESEDKVMMLERGVIPGDSETAIKKIEQYLRLDLRKKPEEKRPLDFKSPNIKIGDLQKMREEMFGGRSGQN
;
A
#
# COMPACT_ATOMS: atom_id res chain seq x y z
N MET A 1 -39.15 3.58 -48.80
CA MET A 1 -39.41 4.98 -48.40
C MET A 1 -38.14 5.48 -47.74
N GLY A 2 -37.49 6.48 -48.33
CA GLY A 2 -36.31 7.10 -47.72
C GLY A 2 -36.69 7.88 -46.48
N GLU A 3 -35.76 8.05 -45.55
CA GLU A 3 -35.96 8.94 -44.41
C GLU A 3 -35.61 10.36 -44.84
N ALA A 4 -36.54 11.29 -44.60
CA ALA A 4 -36.37 12.70 -44.95
C ALA A 4 -35.83 13.51 -43.77
N CYS A 5 -35.20 14.65 -44.07
CA CYS A 5 -34.78 15.60 -43.03
C CYS A 5 -35.99 16.19 -42.29
N SER A 6 -35.95 16.15 -40.96
CA SER A 6 -37.06 16.61 -40.11
C SER A 6 -37.29 18.14 -40.16
N LEU A 7 -36.33 18.91 -40.67
CA LEU A 7 -36.41 20.38 -40.76
C LEU A 7 -36.76 20.87 -42.16
N CYS A 8 -36.09 20.36 -43.20
CA CYS A 8 -36.27 20.86 -44.58
C CYS A 8 -37.07 19.92 -45.47
N GLY A 9 -37.44 18.72 -45.01
CA GLY A 9 -38.23 17.75 -45.75
C GLY A 9 -37.54 17.15 -46.97
N ARG A 10 -36.26 17.46 -47.23
CA ARG A 10 -35.51 16.88 -48.35
C ARG A 10 -35.03 15.48 -47.99
N ASP A 11 -35.13 14.58 -48.96
CA ASP A 11 -34.43 13.30 -48.93
C ASP A 11 -32.93 13.56 -49.11
N SER A 12 -32.15 13.26 -48.07
CA SER A 12 -30.71 13.46 -48.08
C SER A 12 -29.98 12.19 -47.71
N PHE A 13 -28.91 11.87 -48.43
CA PHE A 13 -28.12 10.66 -48.20
C PHE A 13 -27.30 10.68 -46.90
N LYS A 14 -27.16 11.85 -46.25
CA LYS A 14 -26.45 12.01 -44.98
C LYS A 14 -27.33 12.72 -43.97
N LEU A 15 -28.06 11.91 -43.19
CA LEU A 15 -28.79 12.36 -42.02
C LEU A 15 -27.95 12.11 -40.77
N VAL A 16 -27.82 13.13 -39.93
CA VAL A 16 -27.20 13.05 -38.62
C VAL A 16 -28.26 13.17 -37.54
N ASN A 17 -28.02 12.53 -36.39
CA ASN A 17 -28.85 12.74 -35.21
C ASN A 17 -28.44 14.05 -34.57
N ALA A 18 -29.40 14.91 -34.28
CA ALA A 18 -29.16 16.16 -33.58
C ALA A 18 -30.24 16.43 -32.54
N ILE A 19 -29.88 17.18 -31.51
CA ILE A 19 -30.82 17.69 -30.52
C ILE A 19 -31.29 19.05 -31.01
N VAL A 20 -32.60 19.18 -31.22
CA VAL A 20 -33.27 20.44 -31.58
C VAL A 20 -34.28 20.75 -30.49
N GLY A 21 -34.00 21.79 -29.70
CA GLY A 21 -34.79 22.12 -28.52
C GLY A 21 -34.75 21.01 -27.44
N LYS A 22 -35.79 20.18 -27.36
CA LYS A 22 -35.91 19.07 -26.39
C LYS A 22 -36.03 17.69 -27.04
N GLU A 23 -35.95 17.61 -28.37
CA GLU A 23 -36.18 16.37 -29.11
C GLU A 23 -34.95 15.98 -29.93
N VAL A 24 -34.70 14.67 -30.05
CA VAL A 24 -33.68 14.14 -30.96
C VAL A 24 -34.33 13.95 -32.32
N LYS A 25 -33.82 14.64 -33.34
CA LYS A 25 -34.31 14.59 -34.72
C LYS A 25 -33.20 14.19 -35.67
N ARG A 26 -33.58 13.59 -36.81
CA ARG A 26 -32.66 13.35 -37.93
C ARG A 26 -32.73 14.49 -38.92
N ILE A 27 -31.59 15.12 -39.14
CA ILE A 27 -31.45 16.32 -39.96
C ILE A 27 -30.31 16.14 -40.96
N CYS A 28 -30.35 16.88 -42.07
CA CYS A 28 -29.26 16.85 -43.05
C CYS A 28 -28.09 17.75 -42.61
N ASP A 29 -26.88 17.46 -43.11
CA ASP A 29 -25.66 18.23 -42.83
C ASP A 29 -25.83 19.73 -43.09
N VAL A 30 -26.64 20.10 -44.09
CA VAL A 30 -26.91 21.50 -44.43
C VAL A 30 -27.69 22.19 -43.31
N CYS A 31 -28.78 21.58 -42.83
CA CYS A 31 -29.56 22.15 -41.73
C CYS A 31 -28.73 22.20 -40.44
N ALA A 32 -27.89 21.20 -40.19
CA ALA A 32 -27.02 21.15 -39.03
C ALA A 32 -25.95 22.26 -38.99
N SER A 33 -25.62 22.86 -40.13
CA SER A 33 -24.58 23.89 -40.24
C SER A 33 -25.12 25.32 -40.23
N VAL A 34 -26.43 25.49 -40.42
CA VAL A 34 -27.08 26.80 -40.59
C VAL A 34 -27.54 27.40 -39.27
N ASP A 35 -27.91 26.56 -38.31
CA ASP A 35 -28.52 26.99 -37.05
C ASP A 35 -27.64 26.57 -35.86
N ASP A 36 -27.22 27.55 -35.07
CA ASP A 36 -26.34 27.37 -33.91
C ASP A 36 -27.04 26.66 -32.74
N GLU A 37 -28.38 26.60 -32.73
CA GLU A 37 -29.14 25.90 -31.68
C GLU A 37 -29.13 24.36 -31.84
N ILE A 38 -28.57 23.86 -32.93
CA ILE A 38 -28.56 22.44 -33.27
C ILE A 38 -27.28 21.76 -32.75
N ILE A 39 -27.44 20.82 -31.82
CA ILE A 39 -26.31 20.04 -31.30
C ILE A 39 -26.26 18.67 -32.01
N VAL A 40 -25.28 18.49 -32.89
CA VAL A 40 -25.07 17.22 -33.62
C VAL A 40 -24.49 16.15 -32.69
N ILE A 41 -25.17 15.00 -32.60
CA ILE A 41 -24.70 13.82 -31.89
C ILE A 41 -23.99 12.90 -32.89
N SER A 42 -22.67 12.96 -32.92
CA SER A 42 -21.85 12.03 -33.71
C SER A 42 -21.54 10.76 -32.89
N LYS A 43 -21.54 9.61 -33.56
CA LYS A 43 -21.01 8.39 -32.95
C LYS A 43 -19.50 8.55 -32.79
N PRO A 44 -18.92 8.22 -31.61
CA PRO A 44 -17.49 8.22 -31.41
C PRO A 44 -16.79 7.31 -32.43
N THR A 45 -15.59 7.69 -32.86
CA THR A 45 -14.76 6.81 -33.69
C THR A 45 -14.22 5.65 -32.87
N GLU A 46 -13.87 4.53 -33.52
CA GLU A 46 -13.22 3.40 -32.82
C GLU A 46 -11.94 3.81 -32.09
N GLN A 47 -11.21 4.80 -32.63
CA GLN A 47 -10.01 5.32 -31.99
C GLN A 47 -10.34 6.03 -30.68
N GLN A 48 -11.42 6.82 -30.64
CA GLN A 48 -11.89 7.49 -29.43
C GLN A 48 -12.35 6.49 -28.36
N LEU A 49 -12.99 5.40 -28.78
CA LEU A 49 -13.40 4.32 -27.87
C LEU A 49 -12.17 3.62 -27.25
N ARG A 50 -11.21 3.21 -28.08
CA ARG A 50 -9.97 2.57 -27.59
C ARG A 50 -9.17 3.48 -26.66
N GLU A 51 -9.19 4.78 -26.90
CA GLU A 51 -8.49 5.75 -26.06
C GLU A 51 -9.20 5.96 -24.71
N ALA A 52 -10.53 5.92 -24.68
CA ALA A 52 -11.32 6.01 -23.45
C ALA A 52 -11.14 4.77 -22.55
N GLU A 53 -10.86 3.59 -23.14
CA GLU A 53 -10.59 2.36 -22.40
C GLU A 53 -9.19 2.31 -21.78
N LYS A 54 -8.24 3.15 -22.23
CA LYS A 54 -6.89 3.17 -21.66
C LYS A 54 -6.92 3.76 -20.24
N SER A 55 -6.51 2.95 -19.26
CA SER A 55 -6.30 3.42 -17.89
C SER A 55 -4.99 4.22 -17.80
N PHE A 56 -5.10 5.53 -17.55
CA PHE A 56 -3.94 6.40 -17.35
C PHE A 56 -3.54 6.49 -15.87
N THR A 57 -2.24 6.54 -15.60
CA THR A 57 -1.74 6.84 -14.26
C THR A 57 -1.99 8.31 -13.89
N VAL A 58 -1.96 8.64 -12.60
CA VAL A 58 -2.12 10.04 -12.10
C VAL A 58 -1.11 10.98 -12.78
N TYR A 59 0.13 10.53 -12.93
CA TYR A 59 1.20 11.30 -13.56
C TYR A 59 0.92 11.58 -15.03
N GLU A 60 0.49 10.57 -15.80
CA GLU A 60 0.14 10.73 -17.22
C GLU A 60 -1.01 11.73 -17.41
N ARG A 61 -2.03 11.67 -16.55
CA ARG A 61 -3.18 12.57 -16.60
C ARG A 61 -2.77 14.03 -16.38
N LEU A 62 -1.96 14.30 -15.35
CA LEU A 62 -1.43 15.64 -15.06
C LEU A 62 -0.56 16.16 -16.20
N ARG A 63 0.28 15.30 -16.79
CA ARG A 63 1.17 15.67 -17.89
C ARG A 63 0.39 16.00 -19.17
N ARG A 64 -0.70 15.28 -19.44
CA ARG A 64 -1.59 15.52 -20.58
C ARG A 64 -2.37 16.83 -20.43
N MET A 65 -2.86 17.12 -19.22
CA MET A 65 -3.49 18.41 -18.89
C MET A 65 -2.53 19.59 -19.07
N ALA A 66 -1.22 19.37 -18.86
CA ALA A 66 -0.18 20.38 -19.08
C ALA A 66 0.21 20.56 -20.57
N GLY A 67 -0.41 19.84 -21.52
CA GLY A 67 -0.12 19.96 -22.95
C GLY A 67 1.22 19.36 -23.40
N LEU A 68 1.88 18.59 -22.54
CA LEU A 68 3.16 17.96 -22.85
C LEU A 68 2.91 16.69 -23.69
N LYS A 69 3.35 16.71 -24.96
CA LYS A 69 3.27 15.54 -25.86
C LYS A 69 4.20 14.44 -25.36
N ILE A 70 3.66 13.23 -25.26
CA ILE A 70 4.42 12.03 -24.91
C ILE A 70 5.04 11.45 -26.18
N HIS A 71 6.36 11.27 -26.21
CA HIS A 71 6.97 10.29 -27.10
C HIS A 71 6.81 8.91 -26.46
N GLU A 72 6.13 7.97 -27.14
CA GLU A 72 5.88 6.61 -26.61
C GLU A 72 7.20 5.88 -26.26
N ASP A 73 8.28 6.18 -26.99
CA ASP A 73 9.62 5.64 -26.76
C ASP A 73 10.22 6.06 -25.40
N GLU A 74 9.84 7.25 -24.91
CA GLU A 74 10.31 7.79 -23.62
C GLU A 74 9.64 7.10 -22.43
N LEU A 75 8.40 6.62 -22.61
CA LEU A 75 7.71 5.84 -21.58
C LEU A 75 8.25 4.41 -21.51
N GLN A 76 8.44 3.76 -22.66
CA GLN A 76 8.94 2.38 -22.73
C GLN A 76 10.35 2.25 -22.14
N SER A 77 11.22 3.23 -22.40
CA SER A 77 12.58 3.25 -21.85
C SER A 77 12.59 3.44 -20.33
N ARG A 78 11.68 4.25 -19.77
CA ARG A 78 11.56 4.44 -18.30
C ARG A 78 11.02 3.19 -17.61
N ASP A 79 10.04 2.52 -18.20
CA ASP A 79 9.49 1.28 -17.62
C ASP A 79 10.50 0.12 -17.68
N ALA A 80 11.27 0.00 -18.76
CA ALA A 80 12.34 -0.98 -18.85
C ALA A 80 13.42 -0.74 -17.78
N SER A 81 13.77 0.53 -17.54
CA SER A 81 14.75 0.91 -16.52
C SER A 81 14.24 0.59 -15.11
N ARG A 82 12.98 0.92 -14.80
CA ARG A 82 12.34 0.58 -13.52
C ARG A 82 12.24 -0.92 -13.28
N ARG A 83 11.93 -1.72 -14.31
CA ARG A 83 11.91 -3.19 -14.19
C ARG A 83 13.28 -3.75 -13.86
N ARG A 84 14.34 -3.24 -14.50
CA ARG A 84 15.72 -3.64 -14.19
C ARG A 84 16.11 -3.28 -12.76
N GLU A 85 15.82 -2.07 -12.31
CA GLU A 85 16.08 -1.65 -10.93
C GLU A 85 15.33 -2.50 -9.90
N ALA A 86 14.04 -2.75 -10.12
CA ALA A 86 13.25 -3.61 -9.25
C ALA A 86 13.82 -5.03 -9.17
N GLN A 87 14.30 -5.58 -10.30
CA GLN A 87 14.89 -6.90 -10.35
C GLN A 87 16.23 -6.98 -9.62
N VAL A 88 17.08 -5.94 -9.74
CA VAL A 88 18.33 -5.82 -8.99
C VAL A 88 18.08 -5.68 -7.49
N ASN A 89 17.01 -5.00 -7.09
CA ASN A 89 16.65 -4.88 -5.68
C ASN A 89 16.11 -6.20 -5.10
N LEU A 90 15.33 -6.95 -5.88
CA LEU A 90 14.85 -8.29 -5.50
C LEU A 90 15.99 -9.29 -5.29
N THR A 91 16.99 -9.30 -6.18
CA THR A 91 18.15 -10.19 -6.03
C THR A 91 19.01 -9.84 -4.81
N LYS A 92 19.17 -8.54 -4.51
CA LYS A 92 19.83 -8.09 -3.28
C LYS A 92 19.08 -8.52 -2.02
N LEU A 93 17.75 -8.44 -2.02
CA LEU A 93 16.93 -8.90 -0.89
C LEU A 93 16.98 -10.42 -0.69
N ALA A 94 17.07 -11.19 -1.78
CA ALA A 94 17.26 -12.64 -1.70
C ALA A 94 18.63 -12.98 -1.08
N ALA A 95 19.70 -12.31 -1.50
CA ALA A 95 21.04 -12.53 -0.96
C ALA A 95 21.16 -12.23 0.55
N ILE A 96 20.36 -11.30 1.08
CA ILE A 96 20.33 -10.98 2.53
C ILE A 96 19.68 -12.11 3.35
N LYS A 97 18.81 -12.93 2.75
CA LYS A 97 18.16 -14.05 3.45
C LYS A 97 19.05 -15.27 3.61
N ASP A 98 20.04 -15.43 2.73
CA ASP A 98 20.97 -16.55 2.73
C ASP A 98 22.22 -16.30 3.59
N ASP A 99 22.34 -15.09 4.17
CA ASP A 99 23.42 -14.74 5.09
C ASP A 99 23.13 -15.32 6.49
N GLU A 100 23.95 -16.27 6.94
CA GLU A 100 23.85 -16.97 8.24
C GLU A 100 23.71 -16.01 9.45
N GLY A 101 24.10 -14.75 9.30
CA GLY A 101 23.94 -13.69 10.30
C GLY A 101 22.50 -13.29 10.63
N PHE A 102 21.50 -13.62 9.79
CA PHE A 102 20.10 -13.32 10.11
C PHE A 102 19.50 -14.29 11.14
N MET A 103 19.91 -15.57 11.12
CA MET A 103 19.46 -16.57 12.10
C MET A 103 20.05 -16.32 13.48
N ASN A 104 21.33 -15.95 13.58
CA ASN A 104 21.99 -15.65 14.86
C ASN A 104 21.31 -14.51 15.64
N ARG A 105 20.84 -13.46 14.93
CA ARG A 105 20.13 -12.33 15.56
C ARG A 105 18.81 -12.72 16.24
N GLN A 106 18.13 -13.78 15.78
CA GLN A 106 16.91 -14.26 16.41
C GLN A 106 17.18 -15.16 17.61
N GLU A 107 18.27 -15.93 17.60
CA GLU A 107 18.64 -16.80 18.71
C GLU A 107 19.08 -16.01 19.95
N GLU A 108 19.91 -14.97 19.78
CA GLU A 108 20.35 -14.10 20.88
C GLU A 108 19.16 -13.37 21.55
N ARG A 109 18.17 -12.93 20.75
CA ARG A 109 16.92 -12.32 21.25
C ARG A 109 16.13 -13.28 22.13
N ARG A 110 16.04 -14.55 21.75
CA ARG A 110 15.32 -15.58 22.51
C ARG A 110 16.00 -15.91 23.82
N GLN A 111 17.33 -15.89 23.87
CA GLN A 111 18.10 -16.15 25.09
C GLN A 111 17.84 -15.10 26.18
N LEU A 112 17.61 -13.84 25.80
CA LEU A 112 17.43 -12.72 26.74
C LEU A 112 15.97 -12.43 27.11
N ASN A 113 15.00 -13.12 26.49
CA ASN A 113 13.56 -12.92 26.70
C ASN A 113 13.11 -11.44 26.63
N LEU A 114 13.63 -10.71 25.65
CA LEU A 114 13.31 -9.29 25.45
C LEU A 114 11.95 -9.13 24.77
N ALA A 115 11.26 -8.04 25.08
CA ALA A 115 10.04 -7.61 24.37
C ALA A 115 10.35 -7.36 22.89
N ASP A 116 9.36 -7.55 22.01
CA ASP A 116 9.58 -7.42 20.56
C ASP A 116 9.90 -5.96 20.15
N ASP A 117 9.42 -5.01 20.95
CA ASP A 117 9.50 -3.56 20.80
C ASP A 117 10.54 -2.90 21.72
N PHE A 118 11.45 -3.68 22.34
CA PHE A 118 12.41 -3.16 23.33
C PHE A 118 13.21 -1.95 22.82
N ASN A 119 13.56 -1.94 21.53
CA ASN A 119 14.34 -0.88 20.91
C ASN A 119 13.56 0.45 20.87
N GLU A 120 12.25 0.41 20.59
CA GLU A 120 11.39 1.59 20.61
C GLU A 120 11.17 2.09 22.04
N GLN A 121 11.02 1.18 23.01
CA GLN A 121 10.89 1.53 24.42
C GLN A 121 12.12 2.30 24.92
N ILE A 122 13.33 1.83 24.58
CA ILE A 122 14.58 2.54 24.92
C ILE A 122 14.63 3.92 24.30
N GLN A 123 14.34 4.05 23.00
CA GLN A 123 14.35 5.34 22.29
C GLN A 123 13.36 6.32 22.92
N ASN A 124 12.13 5.87 23.19
CA ASN A 124 11.08 6.70 23.77
C ASN A 124 11.46 7.17 25.17
N ALA A 125 11.94 6.26 26.03
CA ALA A 125 12.36 6.64 27.38
C ALA A 125 13.58 7.56 27.40
N ARG A 126 14.54 7.38 26.48
CA ARG A 126 15.65 8.31 26.31
C ARG A 126 15.15 9.70 25.89
N ASN A 127 14.27 9.76 24.90
CA ASN A 127 13.70 11.01 24.39
C ASN A 127 12.88 11.74 25.46
N LEU A 128 12.11 11.02 26.28
CA LEU A 128 11.37 11.57 27.41
C LEU A 128 12.27 12.24 28.45
N LYS A 129 13.50 11.74 28.61
CA LYS A 129 14.52 12.36 29.47
C LYS A 129 15.35 13.44 28.76
N GLY A 130 15.14 13.67 27.46
CA GLY A 130 15.88 14.65 26.67
C GLY A 130 17.37 14.33 26.51
N LEU A 131 17.76 13.05 26.63
CA LEU A 131 19.16 12.63 26.57
C LEU A 131 19.58 12.30 25.13
N THR A 132 20.80 12.67 24.76
CA THR A 132 21.44 12.16 23.53
C THR A 132 21.99 10.75 23.73
N GLN A 133 22.26 10.03 22.64
CA GLN A 133 22.84 8.68 22.70
C GLN A 133 24.18 8.68 23.44
N LYS A 134 25.04 9.66 23.16
CA LYS A 134 26.31 9.88 23.86
C LYS A 134 26.12 10.12 25.36
N GLN A 135 25.20 10.99 25.75
CA GLN A 135 24.93 11.26 27.17
C GLN A 135 24.40 10.03 27.91
N LEU A 136 23.55 9.24 27.26
CA LEU A 136 23.06 7.98 27.82
C LEU A 136 24.21 6.96 27.97
N ALA A 137 25.09 6.87 26.98
CA ALA A 137 26.27 5.99 27.02
C ALA A 137 27.23 6.37 28.16
N ASP A 138 27.52 7.67 28.29
CA ASP A 138 28.36 8.21 29.37
C ASP A 138 27.75 7.92 30.75
N ALA A 139 26.42 8.05 30.90
CA ALA A 139 25.72 7.76 32.15
C ALA A 139 25.72 6.27 32.53
N LEU A 140 25.78 5.37 31.55
CA LEU A 140 25.79 3.91 31.75
C LEU A 140 27.22 3.33 31.84
N VAL A 141 28.23 4.15 31.56
CA VAL A 141 29.63 3.72 31.40
C VAL A 141 29.73 2.60 30.35
N GLU A 142 29.12 2.85 29.19
CA GLU A 142 29.13 1.97 28.02
C GLU A 142 29.51 2.76 26.77
N SER A 143 29.85 2.08 25.67
CA SER A 143 30.17 2.76 24.42
C SER A 143 28.89 3.28 23.72
N GLU A 144 29.02 4.42 23.03
CA GLU A 144 27.94 5.01 22.23
C GLU A 144 27.42 4.05 21.15
N ASP A 145 28.33 3.30 20.52
CA ASP A 145 27.98 2.30 19.51
C ASP A 145 27.07 1.19 20.07
N LYS A 146 27.30 0.73 21.30
CA LYS A 146 26.44 -0.28 21.93
C LYS A 146 25.03 0.24 22.14
N VAL A 147 24.88 1.47 22.63
CA VAL A 147 23.57 2.12 22.81
C VAL A 147 22.87 2.28 21.46
N MET A 148 23.59 2.75 20.44
CA MET A 148 23.07 2.89 19.09
C MET A 148 22.63 1.55 18.50
N MET A 149 23.40 0.47 18.69
CA MET A 149 23.03 -0.88 18.24
C MET A 149 21.73 -1.35 18.92
N LEU A 150 21.61 -1.17 20.24
CA LEU A 150 20.42 -1.56 20.99
C LEU A 150 19.17 -0.77 20.55
N GLU A 151 19.31 0.55 20.32
CA GLU A 151 18.21 1.37 19.77
C GLU A 151 17.82 0.96 18.34
N ARG A 152 18.73 0.38 17.56
CA ARG A 152 18.44 -0.19 16.23
C ARG A 152 17.92 -1.63 16.30
N GLY A 153 17.82 -2.22 17.49
CA GLY A 153 17.40 -3.60 17.68
C GLY A 153 18.48 -4.65 17.38
N VAL A 154 19.74 -4.26 17.30
CA VAL A 154 20.88 -5.18 17.18
C VAL A 154 21.45 -5.42 18.57
N ILE A 155 21.54 -6.70 18.95
CA ILE A 155 22.00 -7.11 20.27
C ILE A 155 23.48 -7.52 20.15
N PRO A 156 24.42 -6.79 20.75
CA PRO A 156 25.80 -7.25 20.83
C PRO A 156 25.94 -8.40 21.83
N GLY A 157 26.95 -9.26 21.65
CA GLY A 157 27.16 -10.46 22.50
C GLY A 157 27.23 -10.19 24.01
N ASP A 158 27.69 -9.00 24.43
CA ASP A 158 27.80 -8.58 25.84
C ASP A 158 26.66 -7.65 26.30
N SER A 159 25.48 -7.78 25.70
CA SER A 159 24.36 -6.85 25.90
C SER A 159 23.60 -7.05 27.22
N GLU A 160 23.72 -8.18 27.90
CA GLU A 160 22.91 -8.45 29.10
C GLU A 160 23.17 -7.45 30.23
N THR A 161 24.44 -7.07 30.42
CA THR A 161 24.84 -6.06 31.42
C THR A 161 24.35 -4.67 31.03
N ALA A 162 24.47 -4.31 29.75
CA ALA A 162 23.98 -3.04 29.22
C ALA A 162 22.46 -2.92 29.36
N ILE A 163 21.70 -3.97 29.06
CA ILE A 163 20.24 -3.98 29.19
C ILE A 163 19.83 -3.80 30.66
N LYS A 164 20.45 -4.52 31.60
CA LYS A 164 20.18 -4.34 33.04
C LYS A 164 20.44 -2.90 33.51
N LYS A 165 21.55 -2.30 33.06
CA LYS A 165 21.87 -0.90 33.37
C LYS A 165 20.84 0.06 32.77
N ILE A 166 20.39 -0.18 31.54
CA ILE A 166 19.36 0.62 30.87
C ILE A 166 18.02 0.50 31.59
N GLU A 167 17.58 -0.72 31.94
CA GLU A 167 16.36 -0.97 32.72
C GLU A 167 16.41 -0.20 34.05
N GLN A 168 17.55 -0.26 34.77
CA GLN A 168 17.72 0.44 36.05
C GLN A 168 17.73 1.98 35.89
N TYR A 169 18.44 2.49 34.88
CA TYR A 169 18.59 3.93 34.68
C TYR A 169 17.32 4.58 34.13
N LEU A 170 16.69 3.96 33.14
CA LEU A 170 15.45 4.44 32.51
C LEU A 170 14.18 4.03 33.27
N ARG A 171 14.28 3.09 34.21
CA ARG A 171 13.16 2.50 34.97
C ARG A 171 12.11 1.87 34.04
N LEU A 172 12.58 1.05 33.11
CA LEU A 172 11.76 0.31 32.15
C LEU A 172 11.86 -1.20 32.38
N ASP A 173 10.80 -1.92 32.04
CA ASP A 173 10.78 -3.38 31.98
C ASP A 173 10.93 -3.82 30.51
N LEU A 174 12.14 -4.17 30.06
CA LEU A 174 12.39 -4.55 28.66
C LEU A 174 12.16 -6.05 28.39
N ARG A 175 11.92 -6.84 29.44
CA ARG A 175 11.70 -8.30 29.36
C ARG A 175 10.23 -8.64 29.20
N LYS A 176 9.91 -9.66 28.41
CA LYS A 176 8.54 -10.18 28.30
C LYS A 176 8.11 -10.74 29.65
N LYS A 177 7.10 -10.11 30.26
CA LYS A 177 6.41 -10.71 31.40
C LYS A 177 5.75 -12.01 30.89
N PRO A 178 5.87 -13.13 31.61
CA PRO A 178 5.14 -14.32 31.25
C PRO A 178 3.66 -13.92 31.21
N GLU A 179 3.00 -14.11 30.07
CA GLU A 179 1.57 -13.88 29.98
C GLU A 179 0.92 -14.77 31.05
N GLU A 180 0.46 -14.13 32.13
CA GLU A 180 -0.45 -14.79 33.06
C GLU A 180 -1.65 -15.16 32.22
N LYS A 181 -1.73 -16.45 31.85
CA LYS A 181 -2.90 -17.03 31.20
C LYS A 181 -4.06 -16.75 32.14
N ARG A 182 -4.79 -15.65 31.88
CA ARG A 182 -6.00 -15.36 32.62
C ARG A 182 -6.87 -16.59 32.44
N PRO A 183 -7.26 -17.29 33.52
CA PRO A 183 -8.16 -18.41 33.37
C PRO A 183 -9.38 -17.87 32.61
N LEU A 184 -9.70 -18.52 31.49
CA LEU A 184 -10.90 -18.17 30.72
C LEU A 184 -12.07 -18.24 31.69
N ASP A 185 -12.68 -17.10 31.98
CA ASP A 185 -13.79 -17.04 32.90
C ASP A 185 -15.06 -17.49 32.16
N PHE A 186 -15.28 -18.81 32.15
CA PHE A 186 -16.42 -19.46 31.50
C PHE A 186 -17.78 -19.08 32.13
N LYS A 187 -17.81 -18.23 33.17
CA LYS A 187 -19.04 -17.77 33.83
C LYS A 187 -19.69 -16.56 33.16
N SER A 188 -19.14 -16.05 32.07
CA SER A 188 -19.77 -14.95 31.34
C SER A 188 -21.05 -15.43 30.62
N PRO A 189 -22.24 -14.89 30.96
CA PRO A 189 -23.55 -15.44 30.54
C PRO A 189 -23.89 -15.27 29.05
N ASN A 190 -22.96 -14.81 28.22
CA ASN A 190 -23.18 -14.48 26.81
C ASN A 190 -22.50 -15.44 25.82
N ILE A 191 -21.75 -16.44 26.28
CA ILE A 191 -21.18 -17.45 25.37
C ILE A 191 -22.23 -18.51 25.11
N LYS A 192 -22.79 -18.56 23.90
CA LYS A 192 -23.76 -19.60 23.52
C LYS A 192 -23.02 -20.84 23.06
N ILE A 193 -23.65 -22.00 23.21
CA ILE A 193 -23.14 -23.29 22.73
C ILE A 193 -22.78 -23.24 21.23
N GLY A 194 -23.49 -22.43 20.45
CA GLY A 194 -23.19 -22.19 19.03
C GLY A 194 -21.85 -21.48 18.77
N ASP A 195 -21.42 -20.59 19.67
CA ASP A 195 -20.13 -19.90 19.54
C ASP A 195 -18.96 -20.86 19.81
N LEU A 196 -19.16 -21.83 20.71
CA LEU A 196 -18.18 -22.89 21.00
C LEU A 196 -18.05 -23.89 19.85
N GLN A 197 -19.13 -24.18 19.12
CA GLN A 197 -19.07 -25.04 17.93
C GLN A 197 -18.34 -24.35 16.76
N LYS A 198 -18.56 -23.05 16.56
CA LYS A 198 -17.82 -22.25 15.56
C LYS A 198 -16.32 -22.17 15.85
N MET A 199 -15.92 -21.92 17.10
CA MET A 199 -14.51 -21.90 17.47
C MET A 199 -13.82 -23.25 17.24
N ARG A 200 -14.55 -24.36 17.45
CA ARG A 200 -14.05 -25.71 17.15
C ARG A 200 -13.89 -25.95 15.65
N GLU A 201 -14.83 -25.48 14.83
CA GLU A 201 -14.73 -25.57 13.37
C GLU A 201 -13.58 -24.70 12.82
N GLU A 202 -13.36 -23.50 13.35
CA GLU A 202 -12.26 -22.63 12.94
C GLU A 202 -10.88 -23.19 13.31
N MET A 203 -10.75 -23.85 14.48
CA MET A 203 -9.47 -24.43 14.91
C MET A 203 -9.16 -25.79 14.26
N PHE A 204 -10.17 -26.58 13.88
CA PHE A 204 -9.97 -27.98 13.43
C PHE A 204 -10.49 -28.29 12.02
N GLY A 205 -11.26 -27.39 11.38
CA GLY A 205 -11.91 -27.62 10.09
C GLY A 205 -11.06 -27.34 8.83
N GLY A 206 -9.83 -26.83 8.99
CA GLY A 206 -8.98 -26.44 7.86
C GLY A 206 -8.17 -27.55 7.18
N ARG A 207 -8.35 -28.84 7.52
CA ARG A 207 -7.54 -29.95 6.94
C ARG A 207 -8.38 -31.17 6.56
N SER A 208 -9.25 -31.03 5.57
CA SER A 208 -9.71 -32.18 4.79
C SER A 208 -10.31 -31.70 3.48
N GLY A 209 -9.57 -31.86 2.38
CA GLY A 209 -10.09 -31.57 1.04
C GLY A 209 -9.05 -31.09 0.02
N GLN A 210 -7.93 -31.80 -0.14
CA GLN A 210 -7.24 -31.85 -1.43
C GLN A 210 -7.00 -33.33 -1.74
N ASN A 211 -7.90 -33.90 -2.53
CA ASN A 211 -7.66 -35.03 -3.42
C ASN A 211 -7.90 -34.51 -4.84
#